data_AF-A0A9E2RNW7-F1
#
_entry.id   AF-A0A9E2RNW7-F1
#
_cell.length_a   1.000
_cell.length_b   1.000
_cell.length_c   1.000
_cell.angle_alpha   90.00
_cell.angle_beta   90.00
_cell.angle_gamma   90.00
#
_symmetry.space_group_name_H-M   'P 1'
#
loop_
_entity.id
_entity.type
_entity.pdbx_description
1 polymer ?
#
loop_
_entity_poly.entity_id
_entity_poly.type
_entity_poly.pdbx_seq_one_letter_code
_entity_poly.pdbx_strand_id
1 'polypeptide(L)'
;MVLHHNFFDDKTNFLTFEQIRSAIEAQPANAIKLELSQLVNRGEVEQRTETRERTGIVGLPIQGGQTYQVALDGYRLSRSGIIKIDQFDDERYARLEATLGLDQSQTENSGADPWEPIPLDRDDTAQARATEALDQVVEELRKDNGYSASNPEEKAFVQDKLSAVSKRLKEDTQTSWMYLLEFAVKPLRIVLRRFGAAALGVAALSAKEALISWLKTRGISILDDMFK
;
A
#
# COMPACT_ATOMS: atom_id res chain seq x y z
N MET A 1 3.57 4.02 -13.86
CA MET A 1 3.03 4.84 -12.76
C MET A 1 2.58 6.20 -13.29
N VAL A 2 1.88 6.21 -14.43
CA VAL A 2 1.52 7.45 -15.11
C VAL A 2 0.10 7.89 -14.70
N LEU A 3 -0.80 6.93 -14.55
CA LEU A 3 -2.18 7.15 -14.11
C LEU A 3 -2.29 7.52 -12.64
N HIS A 4 -1.35 7.03 -11.82
CA HIS A 4 -1.34 7.23 -10.37
C HIS A 4 -1.19 8.71 -9.97
N HIS A 5 -0.41 9.48 -10.71
CA HIS A 5 -0.08 10.86 -10.36
C HIS A 5 -1.22 11.85 -10.69
N ASN A 6 -2.06 11.55 -11.68
CA ASN A 6 -2.98 12.53 -12.27
C ASN A 6 -4.46 12.33 -11.93
N PHE A 7 -4.89 11.14 -11.50
CA PHE A 7 -6.32 10.83 -11.43
C PHE A 7 -6.84 10.17 -10.14
N PHE A 8 -5.97 9.94 -9.16
CA PHE A 8 -6.37 9.33 -7.89
C PHE A 8 -6.66 10.40 -6.83
N ASP A 9 -7.77 11.11 -7.00
CA ASP A 9 -8.33 12.07 -6.02
C ASP A 9 -9.68 11.55 -5.47
N ASP A 10 -10.07 11.95 -4.26
CA ASP A 10 -11.13 11.31 -3.43
C ASP A 10 -12.58 11.44 -3.98
N LYS A 11 -12.76 11.91 -5.22
CA LYS A 11 -14.08 12.02 -5.87
C LYS A 11 -14.28 10.87 -6.85
N THR A 12 -15.18 9.94 -6.51
CA THR A 12 -15.61 8.83 -7.38
C THR A 12 -16.28 9.36 -8.66
N ASN A 13 -15.49 9.56 -9.71
CA ASN A 13 -15.96 9.90 -11.04
C ASN A 13 -15.56 8.79 -12.02
N PHE A 14 -16.50 8.37 -12.87
CA PHE A 14 -16.18 7.50 -14.01
C PHE A 14 -15.59 8.38 -15.11
N LEU A 15 -14.36 8.08 -15.52
CA LEU A 15 -13.67 8.82 -16.57
C LEU A 15 -13.60 7.98 -17.84
N THR A 16 -13.83 8.61 -18.99
CA THR A 16 -13.66 7.92 -20.28
C THR A 16 -12.18 7.74 -20.59
N PHE A 17 -11.83 6.75 -21.42
CA PHE A 17 -10.45 6.61 -21.91
C PHE A 17 -9.93 7.90 -22.57
N GLU A 18 -10.80 8.61 -23.28
CA GLU A 18 -10.46 9.90 -23.90
C GLU A 18 -10.11 10.96 -22.85
N GLN A 19 -10.91 11.10 -21.79
CA GLN A 19 -10.61 12.01 -20.68
C GLN A 19 -9.29 11.64 -19.97
N ILE A 20 -9.02 10.34 -19.80
CA ILE A 20 -7.78 9.85 -19.20
C ILE A 20 -6.57 10.19 -20.08
N ARG A 21 -6.70 9.98 -21.39
CA ARG A 21 -5.67 10.31 -22.37
C ARG A 21 -5.40 11.80 -22.42
N SER A 22 -6.43 12.63 -22.41
CA SER A 22 -6.30 14.09 -22.52
C SER A 22 -5.64 14.73 -21.31
N ALA A 23 -5.64 14.11 -20.12
CA ALA A 23 -4.87 14.64 -18.99
C ALA A 23 -3.44 14.08 -18.91
N ILE A 24 -3.06 13.15 -19.80
CA ILE A 24 -1.72 12.56 -19.87
C ILE A 24 -1.24 12.61 -21.32
N GLU A 25 -1.22 13.81 -21.90
CA GLU A 25 -0.86 14.00 -23.31
C GLU A 25 0.58 13.61 -23.63
N ALA A 26 1.47 13.59 -22.61
CA ALA A 26 2.88 13.25 -22.74
C ALA A 26 3.14 11.75 -23.01
N GLN A 27 2.12 10.88 -22.91
CA GLN A 27 2.30 9.43 -23.03
C GLN A 27 1.51 8.83 -24.21
N PRO A 28 2.06 7.82 -24.89
CA PRO A 28 1.40 7.21 -26.03
C PRO A 28 0.15 6.45 -25.60
N ALA A 29 -0.95 6.58 -26.36
CA ALA A 29 -2.26 6.01 -26.01
C ALA A 29 -2.22 4.49 -25.75
N ASN A 30 -1.33 3.76 -26.43
CA ASN A 30 -1.18 2.31 -26.23
C ASN A 30 -0.60 1.96 -24.85
N ALA A 31 0.32 2.77 -24.32
CA ALA A 31 0.88 2.57 -22.98
C ALA A 31 -0.19 2.81 -21.90
N ILE A 32 -1.01 3.85 -22.07
CA ILE A 32 -2.13 4.15 -21.17
C ILE A 32 -3.17 3.03 -21.19
N LYS A 33 -3.52 2.48 -22.36
CA LYS A 33 -4.43 1.33 -22.48
C LYS A 33 -3.90 0.08 -21.78
N LEU A 34 -2.61 -0.20 -21.95
CA LEU A 34 -1.98 -1.35 -21.33
C LEU A 34 -1.99 -1.23 -19.80
N GLU A 35 -1.61 -0.07 -19.26
CA GLU A 35 -1.63 0.19 -17.82
C GLU A 35 -3.08 0.07 -17.28
N LEU A 36 -4.08 0.66 -17.94
CA LEU A 36 -5.50 0.50 -17.55
C LEU A 36 -5.95 -0.96 -17.53
N SER A 37 -5.59 -1.75 -18.55
CA SER A 37 -5.97 -3.18 -18.59
C SER A 37 -5.36 -3.97 -17.43
N GLN A 38 -4.13 -3.65 -17.04
CA GLN A 38 -3.47 -4.28 -15.89
C GLN A 38 -4.16 -3.90 -14.58
N LEU A 39 -4.56 -2.64 -14.43
CA LEU A 39 -5.26 -2.17 -13.24
C LEU A 39 -6.67 -2.78 -13.13
N VAL A 40 -7.38 -2.97 -14.25
CA VAL A 40 -8.67 -3.68 -14.28
C VAL A 40 -8.50 -5.14 -13.89
N ASN A 41 -7.50 -5.83 -14.44
CA ASN A 41 -7.23 -7.24 -14.13
C ASN A 41 -6.85 -7.46 -12.65
N ARG A 42 -6.26 -6.45 -12.01
CA ARG A 42 -5.93 -6.46 -10.58
C ARG A 42 -7.10 -6.03 -9.68
N GLY A 43 -8.24 -5.64 -10.26
CA GLY A 43 -9.42 -5.17 -9.51
C GLY A 43 -9.25 -3.78 -8.91
N GLU A 44 -8.24 -3.02 -9.34
CA GLU A 44 -7.92 -1.68 -8.83
C GLU A 44 -8.78 -0.60 -9.53
N VAL A 45 -9.14 -0.92 -10.78
CA VAL A 45 -10.00 -0.11 -11.63
C VAL A 45 -11.23 -0.93 -12.03
N GLU A 46 -12.41 -0.40 -11.75
CA GLU A 46 -13.67 -0.99 -12.17
C GLU A 46 -14.02 -0.46 -13.56
N GLN A 47 -14.00 -1.32 -14.56
CA GLN A 47 -14.48 -0.99 -15.90
C GLN A 47 -15.99 -1.24 -15.96
N ARG A 48 -16.78 -0.26 -16.41
CA ARG A 48 -18.21 -0.51 -16.66
C ARG A 48 -18.36 -1.42 -17.86
N THR A 49 -19.13 -2.48 -17.69
CA THR A 49 -19.56 -3.36 -18.78
C THR A 49 -21.07 -3.25 -18.94
N GLU A 50 -21.54 -3.11 -20.18
CA GLU A 50 -22.96 -3.18 -20.52
C GLU A 50 -23.24 -4.50 -21.22
N THR A 51 -24.28 -5.20 -20.78
CA THR A 51 -24.77 -6.39 -21.46
C THR A 51 -25.59 -5.95 -22.66
N ARG A 52 -25.12 -6.26 -23.88
CA ARG A 52 -25.85 -5.98 -25.12
C ARG A 52 -26.38 -7.27 -25.72
N GLU A 53 -27.56 -7.17 -26.31
CA GLU A 53 -28.10 -8.25 -27.13
C GLU A 53 -27.48 -8.21 -28.52
N ARG A 54 -27.08 -9.36 -29.04
CA ARG A 54 -26.55 -9.47 -30.40
C ARG A 54 -27.71 -9.34 -31.39
N THR A 55 -27.87 -8.15 -31.96
CA THR A 55 -28.69 -7.95 -33.16
C THR A 55 -28.01 -8.64 -34.34
N GLY A 56 -28.78 -9.41 -35.13
CA GLY A 56 -28.26 -10.02 -36.35
C GLY A 56 -27.84 -8.97 -37.38
N ILE A 57 -27.18 -9.42 -38.45
CA ILE A 57 -26.61 -8.58 -39.53
C ILE A 57 -27.67 -7.67 -40.22
N VAL A 58 -28.96 -7.81 -39.90
CA VAL A 58 -30.08 -7.02 -40.46
C VAL A 58 -31.03 -6.49 -39.37
N GLY A 59 -30.54 -6.22 -38.15
CA GLY A 59 -31.35 -5.59 -37.08
C GLY A 59 -32.49 -6.45 -36.52
N LEU A 60 -32.61 -7.71 -36.94
CA LEU A 60 -33.54 -8.68 -36.39
C LEU A 60 -32.90 -9.41 -35.19
N PRO A 61 -33.64 -9.64 -34.08
CA PRO A 61 -33.15 -10.39 -32.93
C PRO A 61 -32.90 -11.86 -33.32
N ILE A 62 -31.74 -12.39 -32.96
CA ILE A 62 -31.40 -13.80 -33.18
C ILE A 62 -32.20 -14.64 -32.18
N GLN A 63 -33.06 -15.56 -32.67
CA GLN A 63 -33.75 -16.53 -31.81
C GLN A 63 -32.71 -17.34 -31.03
N GLY A 64 -32.69 -17.18 -29.70
CA GLY A 64 -31.69 -17.77 -28.81
C GLY A 64 -30.84 -16.77 -28.03
N GLY A 65 -31.06 -15.46 -28.19
CA GLY A 65 -30.68 -14.41 -27.24
C GLY A 65 -29.28 -14.53 -26.62
N GLN A 66 -28.23 -14.57 -27.44
CA GLN A 66 -26.87 -14.49 -26.89
C GLN A 66 -26.60 -13.04 -26.45
N THR A 67 -26.62 -12.82 -25.15
CA THR A 67 -26.13 -11.59 -24.53
C THR A 67 -24.62 -11.64 -24.44
N TYR A 68 -23.96 -10.51 -24.70
CA TYR A 68 -22.52 -10.37 -24.52
C TYR A 68 -22.23 -9.10 -23.74
N GLN A 69 -21.22 -9.15 -22.89
CA GLN A 69 -20.77 -7.98 -22.15
C GLN A 69 -19.83 -7.17 -23.03
N VAL A 70 -20.16 -5.90 -23.23
CA VAL A 70 -19.34 -4.92 -23.93
C VAL A 70 -18.76 -3.97 -22.89
N ALA A 71 -17.44 -3.82 -22.89
CA ALA A 71 -16.78 -2.80 -22.11
C ALA A 71 -17.24 -1.41 -22.59
N LEU A 72 -17.84 -0.63 -21.68
CA LEU A 72 -18.09 0.79 -21.90
C LEU A 72 -16.82 1.56 -21.56
N ASP A 73 -16.58 2.67 -22.24
CA ASP A 73 -15.34 3.46 -22.13
C ASP A 73 -15.11 4.11 -20.74
N GLY A 74 -16.01 3.93 -19.78
CA GLY A 74 -15.92 4.50 -18.44
C GLY A 74 -15.18 3.62 -17.44
N TYR A 75 -14.10 4.14 -16.86
CA TYR A 75 -13.28 3.52 -15.82
C TYR A 75 -13.51 4.24 -14.48
N ARG A 76 -13.75 3.47 -13.42
CA ARG A 76 -13.75 3.96 -12.04
C ARG A 76 -12.44 3.56 -11.38
N LEU A 77 -11.63 4.57 -11.07
CA LEU A 77 -10.36 4.40 -10.39
C LEU A 77 -10.64 4.38 -8.87
N SER A 78 -10.18 3.35 -8.17
CA SER A 78 -10.33 3.27 -6.72
C SER A 78 -8.96 3.21 -6.04
N ARG A 79 -8.82 3.89 -4.90
CA ARG A 79 -7.57 3.90 -4.11
C ARG A 79 -7.22 2.54 -3.51
N SER A 80 -8.17 1.61 -3.47
CA SER A 80 -8.07 0.33 -2.73
C SER A 80 -7.31 -0.79 -3.43
N GLY A 81 -6.79 -0.56 -4.63
CA GLY A 81 -6.05 -1.56 -5.37
C GLY A 81 -4.57 -1.22 -5.49
N ILE A 82 -3.75 -1.64 -4.53
CA ILE A 82 -2.31 -1.86 -4.73
C ILE A 82 -1.89 -3.06 -3.87
N ILE A 83 -1.45 -4.14 -4.51
CA ILE A 83 -0.42 -5.04 -3.97
C ILE A 83 0.75 -5.03 -4.97
N LYS A 84 1.94 -4.73 -4.43
CA LYS A 84 3.23 -4.60 -5.09
C LYS A 84 3.54 -5.82 -5.99
N ILE A 85 4.03 -5.58 -7.21
CA ILE A 85 4.63 -6.61 -8.08
C ILE A 85 6.15 -6.56 -7.92
N ASP A 86 6.76 -7.70 -7.64
CA ASP A 86 8.21 -7.89 -7.63
C ASP A 86 8.82 -7.54 -9.00
N GLN A 87 10.01 -6.94 -8.95
CA GLN A 87 10.80 -6.61 -10.13
C GLN A 87 10.94 -7.86 -11.03
N PHE A 88 10.45 -7.77 -12.26
CA PHE A 88 10.76 -8.75 -13.28
C PHE A 88 12.19 -8.49 -13.77
N ASP A 89 13.09 -9.41 -13.45
CA ASP A 89 14.34 -9.62 -14.19
C ASP A 89 13.95 -10.10 -15.60
N ASP A 90 13.80 -9.17 -16.54
CA ASP A 90 13.60 -9.50 -17.95
C ASP A 90 14.55 -8.64 -18.79
N GLU A 91 15.41 -9.30 -19.58
CA GLU A 91 16.47 -8.70 -20.40
C GLU A 91 15.96 -7.61 -21.36
N ARG A 92 14.65 -7.55 -21.58
CA ARG A 92 13.99 -6.53 -22.40
C ARG A 92 13.96 -5.16 -21.72
N TYR A 93 13.93 -5.11 -20.39
CA TYR A 93 13.93 -3.86 -19.63
C TYR A 93 15.31 -3.20 -19.65
N ALA A 94 16.37 -3.99 -19.49
CA ALA A 94 17.76 -3.52 -19.64
C ALA A 94 18.06 -2.94 -21.03
N ARG A 95 17.47 -3.52 -22.09
CA ARG A 95 17.57 -2.96 -23.46
C ARG A 95 16.81 -1.64 -23.61
N LEU A 96 15.71 -1.47 -22.89
CA LEU A 96 14.93 -0.23 -22.90
C LEU A 96 15.67 0.92 -22.19
N GLU A 97 16.28 0.66 -21.02
CA GLU A 97 17.11 1.63 -20.30
C GLU A 97 18.31 2.10 -21.13
N ALA A 98 19.01 1.18 -21.77
CA ALA A 98 20.14 1.49 -22.65
C ALA A 98 19.74 2.32 -23.88
N THR A 99 18.52 2.12 -24.39
CA THR A 99 18.00 2.87 -25.57
C THR A 99 17.49 4.27 -25.19
N LEU A 100 17.04 4.45 -23.94
CA LEU A 100 16.46 5.69 -23.46
C LEU A 100 17.48 6.67 -22.86
N GLY A 101 18.77 6.28 -22.77
CA GLY A 101 19.83 7.15 -22.25
C GLY A 101 19.59 7.62 -20.83
N LEU A 102 18.83 6.85 -20.04
CA LEU A 102 18.58 7.12 -18.63
C LEU A 102 19.83 6.72 -17.85
N ASP A 103 20.77 7.67 -17.77
CA ASP A 103 21.94 7.57 -16.91
C ASP A 103 21.47 7.37 -15.46
N GLN A 104 21.85 6.25 -14.85
CA GLN A 104 21.46 5.86 -13.48
C GLN A 104 22.03 6.81 -12.40
N SER A 105 22.78 7.84 -12.79
CA SER A 105 23.44 8.79 -11.90
C SER A 105 22.51 9.73 -11.11
N GLN A 106 21.18 9.70 -11.32
CA GLN A 106 20.22 10.53 -10.57
C GLN A 106 19.30 9.78 -9.61
N THR A 107 19.58 8.51 -9.30
CA THR A 107 18.83 7.74 -8.29
C THR A 107 19.59 7.53 -6.97
N GLU A 108 20.69 8.24 -6.77
CA GLU A 108 21.31 8.41 -5.45
C GLU A 108 20.57 9.49 -4.64
N ASN A 109 19.31 9.21 -4.28
CA ASN A 109 18.69 9.87 -3.14
C ASN A 109 18.94 9.02 -1.90
N SER A 110 20.09 9.24 -1.26
CA SER A 110 20.44 9.06 0.16
C SER A 110 19.44 8.30 1.07
N GLY A 111 19.12 7.05 0.77
CA GLY A 111 18.22 6.22 1.57
C GLY A 111 18.98 5.06 2.20
N ALA A 112 19.13 5.07 3.53
CA ALA A 112 19.80 4.02 4.30
C ALA A 112 19.41 2.61 3.81
N ASP A 113 20.40 1.71 3.74
CA ASP A 113 20.15 0.30 3.37
C ASP A 113 19.07 -0.24 4.34
N PRO A 114 17.97 -0.85 3.84
CA PRO A 114 16.91 -1.40 4.71
C PRO A 114 17.41 -2.40 5.77
N TRP A 115 18.58 -2.97 5.54
CA TRP A 115 19.27 -3.88 6.44
C TRP A 115 20.33 -3.22 7.32
N GLU A 116 20.59 -1.92 7.13
CA GLU A 116 21.52 -1.16 7.94
C GLU A 116 21.11 -1.20 9.41
N PRO A 117 22.04 -1.56 10.32
CA PRO A 117 21.75 -1.56 11.73
C PRO A 117 21.44 -0.15 12.25
N ILE A 118 20.28 0.00 12.84
CA ILE A 118 19.86 1.19 13.59
C ILE A 118 20.35 1.01 15.04
N PRO A 119 21.29 1.84 15.52
CA PRO A 119 21.76 1.76 16.89
C PRO A 119 20.64 2.13 17.86
N LEU A 120 20.50 1.35 18.93
CA LEU A 120 19.55 1.60 20.01
C LEU A 120 20.26 2.32 21.15
N ASP A 121 19.67 3.42 21.60
CA ASP A 121 20.17 4.24 22.71
C ASP A 121 19.09 4.32 23.79
N ARG A 122 19.42 3.84 24.99
CA ARG A 122 18.48 3.78 26.11
C ARG A 122 18.24 5.15 26.74
N ASP A 123 19.14 6.10 26.50
CA ASP A 123 19.00 7.48 26.96
C ASP A 123 18.25 8.35 25.94
N ASP A 124 17.93 7.81 24.76
CA ASP A 124 17.13 8.48 23.73
C ASP A 124 15.65 8.56 24.16
N THR A 125 15.24 9.76 24.57
CA THR A 125 13.86 10.04 24.95
C THR A 125 12.83 9.71 23.86
N ALA A 126 13.19 9.78 22.57
CA ALA A 126 12.28 9.40 21.48
C ALA A 126 12.13 7.88 21.38
N GLN A 127 13.22 7.12 21.58
CA GLN A 127 13.17 5.66 21.67
C GLN A 127 12.35 5.20 22.86
N ALA A 128 12.54 5.84 24.03
CA ALA A 128 11.79 5.53 25.24
C ALA A 128 10.28 5.72 25.02
N ARG A 129 9.87 6.85 24.43
CA ARG A 129 8.45 7.12 24.08
C ARG A 129 7.89 6.10 23.09
N ALA A 130 8.64 5.73 22.05
CA ALA A 130 8.21 4.71 21.10
C ALA A 130 8.00 3.35 21.78
N THR A 131 8.90 3.01 22.71
CA THR A 131 8.84 1.77 23.50
C THR A 131 7.65 1.76 24.45
N GLU A 132 7.43 2.84 25.21
CA GLU A 132 6.28 2.99 26.11
C GLU A 132 4.94 2.91 25.36
N ALA A 133 4.86 3.55 24.20
CA ALA A 133 3.64 3.51 23.39
C ALA A 133 3.37 2.11 22.83
N LEU A 134 4.41 1.36 22.44
CA LEU A 134 4.27 -0.05 22.05
C LEU A 134 3.82 -0.93 23.23
N ASP A 135 4.36 -0.71 24.43
CA ASP A 135 3.93 -1.42 25.64
C ASP A 135 2.46 -1.16 25.94
N GLN A 136 2.01 0.10 25.81
CA GLN A 136 0.61 0.45 26.00
C GLN A 136 -0.29 -0.32 25.03
N VAL A 137 0.10 -0.46 23.75
CA VAL A 137 -0.65 -1.28 22.78
C VAL A 137 -0.70 -2.74 23.22
N VAL A 138 0.42 -3.31 23.69
CA VAL A 138 0.46 -4.69 24.19
C VAL A 138 -0.46 -4.89 25.40
N GLU A 139 -0.50 -3.93 26.33
CA GLU A 139 -1.43 -3.99 27.47
C GLU A 139 -2.89 -3.85 27.03
N GLU A 140 -3.20 -2.95 26.10
CA GLU A 140 -4.57 -2.83 25.53
C GLU A 140 -4.99 -4.10 24.78
N LEU A 141 -4.06 -4.79 24.10
CA LEU A 141 -4.32 -6.07 23.45
C LEU A 141 -4.68 -7.16 24.46
N ARG A 142 -4.09 -7.15 25.66
CA ARG A 142 -4.38 -8.15 26.71
C ARG A 142 -5.77 -8.00 27.31
N LYS A 143 -6.31 -6.78 27.31
CA LYS A 143 -7.67 -6.51 27.82
C LYS A 143 -8.74 -7.23 27.00
N ASP A 144 -9.94 -7.32 27.59
CA ASP A 144 -11.12 -7.77 26.87
C ASP A 144 -11.69 -6.61 26.04
N ASN A 145 -11.43 -6.66 24.74
CA ASN A 145 -11.79 -5.66 23.74
C ASN A 145 -12.54 -6.29 22.55
N GLY A 146 -13.05 -7.52 22.73
CA GLY A 146 -13.70 -8.30 21.66
C GLY A 146 -12.74 -8.86 20.60
N TYR A 147 -11.44 -8.52 20.64
CA TYR A 147 -10.46 -9.06 19.70
C TYR A 147 -10.25 -10.57 19.93
N SER A 148 -10.09 -10.97 21.19
CA SER A 148 -9.93 -12.38 21.58
C SER A 148 -11.10 -13.25 21.16
N ALA A 149 -12.31 -12.69 21.17
CA ALA A 149 -13.54 -13.42 20.83
C ALA A 149 -13.72 -13.58 19.31
N SER A 150 -13.34 -12.56 18.54
CA SER A 150 -13.58 -12.52 17.09
C SER A 150 -12.42 -13.09 16.27
N ASN A 151 -11.17 -12.84 16.69
CA ASN A 151 -9.97 -13.18 15.91
C ASN A 151 -8.80 -13.53 16.87
N PRO A 152 -8.89 -14.64 17.63
CA PRO A 152 -7.91 -14.99 18.67
C PRO A 152 -6.50 -15.21 18.11
N GLU A 153 -6.36 -15.86 16.95
CA GLU A 153 -5.05 -16.13 16.33
C GLU A 153 -4.38 -14.84 15.81
N GLU A 154 -5.15 -13.95 15.19
CA GLU A 154 -4.64 -12.65 14.72
C GLU A 154 -4.19 -11.79 15.91
N LYS A 155 -4.96 -11.78 17.00
CA LYS A 155 -4.57 -11.12 18.26
C LYS A 155 -3.25 -11.68 18.78
N ALA A 156 -3.11 -13.01 18.86
CA ALA A 156 -1.90 -13.66 19.34
C ALA A 156 -0.69 -13.27 18.47
N PHE A 157 -0.84 -13.37 17.14
CA PHE A 157 0.18 -12.96 16.17
C PHE A 157 0.61 -11.50 16.37
N VAL A 158 -0.33 -10.57 16.45
CA VAL A 158 -0.04 -9.14 16.66
C VAL A 158 0.65 -8.92 18.00
N GLN A 159 0.13 -9.52 19.07
CA GLN A 159 0.68 -9.38 20.42
C GLN A 159 2.12 -9.90 20.49
N ASP A 160 2.40 -11.07 19.91
CA ASP A 160 3.74 -11.66 19.88
C ASP A 160 4.74 -10.76 19.15
N LYS A 161 4.36 -10.26 17.97
CA LYS A 161 5.21 -9.38 17.17
C LYS A 161 5.52 -8.07 17.88
N LEU A 162 4.50 -7.39 18.42
CA LEU A 162 4.68 -6.12 19.12
C LEU A 162 5.46 -6.28 20.43
N SER A 163 5.22 -7.38 21.17
CA SER A 163 5.98 -7.71 22.38
C SER A 163 7.45 -7.97 22.06
N ALA A 164 7.74 -8.65 20.94
CA ALA A 164 9.12 -8.88 20.49
C ALA A 164 9.84 -7.58 20.11
N VAL A 165 9.14 -6.61 19.50
CA VAL A 165 9.74 -5.30 19.22
C VAL A 165 10.00 -4.53 20.51
N SER A 166 9.01 -4.42 21.40
CA SER A 166 9.20 -3.73 22.68
C SER A 166 10.38 -4.32 23.46
N LYS A 167 10.47 -5.65 23.54
CA LYS A 167 11.61 -6.34 24.17
C LYS A 167 12.94 -5.97 23.51
N ARG A 168 13.02 -6.04 22.18
CA ARG A 168 14.22 -5.69 21.42
C ARG A 168 14.64 -4.23 21.65
N LEU A 169 13.71 -3.28 21.67
CA LEU A 169 14.02 -1.87 21.91
C LEU A 169 14.56 -1.59 23.32
N LYS A 170 14.29 -2.47 24.29
CA LYS A 170 14.79 -2.37 25.67
C LYS A 170 16.13 -3.08 25.85
N GLU A 171 16.26 -4.27 25.28
CA GLU A 171 17.33 -5.20 25.60
C GLU A 171 18.50 -5.15 24.61
N ASP A 172 18.22 -5.05 23.31
CA ASP A 172 19.25 -5.15 22.26
C ASP A 172 20.00 -3.81 22.10
N THR A 173 21.18 -3.88 21.46
CA THR A 173 22.01 -2.70 21.14
C THR A 173 21.74 -2.13 19.76
N GLN A 174 21.06 -2.88 18.89
CA GLN A 174 20.77 -2.50 17.51
C GLN A 174 19.50 -3.20 17.00
N THR A 175 18.83 -2.58 16.05
CA THR A 175 17.72 -3.16 15.29
C THR A 175 17.93 -2.89 13.79
N SER A 176 17.03 -3.33 12.92
CA SER A 176 17.05 -2.92 11.51
C SER A 176 15.70 -2.36 11.10
N TRP A 177 15.70 -1.54 10.06
CA TRP A 177 14.46 -1.00 9.50
C TRP A 177 13.52 -2.11 9.04
N MET A 178 14.04 -3.11 8.33
CA MET A 178 13.25 -4.26 7.87
C MET A 178 12.59 -5.01 9.04
N TYR A 179 13.29 -5.15 10.17
CA TYR A 179 12.72 -5.78 11.37
C TYR A 179 11.55 -4.96 11.93
N LEU A 180 11.71 -3.64 12.07
CA LEU A 180 10.64 -2.76 12.55
C LEU A 180 9.44 -2.75 11.60
N LEU A 181 9.69 -2.80 10.29
CA LEU A 181 8.64 -2.90 9.29
C LEU A 181 7.79 -4.18 9.47
N GLU A 182 8.44 -5.32 9.62
CA GLU A 182 7.77 -6.61 9.73
C GLU A 182 7.10 -6.83 11.10
N PHE A 183 7.74 -6.39 12.18
CA PHE A 183 7.32 -6.73 13.55
C PHE A 183 6.61 -5.59 14.30
N ALA A 184 6.71 -4.33 13.85
CA ALA A 184 5.95 -3.21 14.43
C ALA A 184 4.95 -2.61 13.43
N VAL A 185 5.42 -2.16 12.27
CA VAL A 185 4.59 -1.39 11.32
C VAL A 185 3.42 -2.23 10.79
N LYS A 186 3.67 -3.45 10.30
CA LYS A 186 2.62 -4.34 9.79
C LYS A 186 1.58 -4.70 10.87
N PRO A 187 1.97 -5.17 12.08
CA PRO A 187 1.01 -5.44 13.16
C PRO A 187 0.22 -4.22 13.60
N LEU A 188 0.85 -3.05 13.78
CA LEU A 188 0.14 -1.82 14.12
C LEU A 188 -0.91 -1.44 13.06
N ARG A 189 -0.62 -1.66 11.77
CA ARG A 189 -1.59 -1.43 10.70
C ARG A 189 -2.81 -2.35 10.79
N ILE A 190 -2.61 -3.62 11.15
CA ILE A 190 -3.72 -4.56 11.39
C ILE A 190 -4.63 -4.03 12.50
N VAL A 191 -4.04 -3.62 13.62
CA VAL A 191 -4.78 -3.05 14.75
C VAL A 191 -5.53 -1.78 14.35
N LEU A 192 -4.87 -0.85 13.67
CA LEU A 192 -5.48 0.41 13.20
C LEU A 192 -6.66 0.16 12.26
N ARG A 193 -6.52 -0.77 11.30
CA ARG A 193 -7.59 -1.10 10.36
C ARG A 193 -8.80 -1.71 11.05
N ARG A 194 -8.59 -2.50 12.10
CA ARG A 194 -9.66 -3.22 12.80
C ARG A 194 -10.36 -2.38 13.86
N PHE A 195 -9.60 -1.60 14.62
CA PHE A 195 -10.12 -0.87 15.78
C PHE A 195 -10.37 0.61 15.53
N GLY A 196 -9.78 1.21 14.49
CA GLY A 196 -10.04 2.60 14.09
C GLY A 196 -9.92 3.57 15.27
N ALA A 197 -11.05 4.19 15.65
CA ALA A 197 -11.12 5.16 16.75
C ALA A 197 -11.39 4.53 18.15
N ALA A 198 -11.47 3.21 18.27
CA ALA A 198 -11.59 2.55 19.57
C ALA A 198 -10.30 2.70 20.40
N ALA A 199 -10.36 2.47 21.71
CA ALA A 199 -9.23 2.67 22.63
C ALA A 199 -7.93 1.99 22.15
N LEU A 200 -8.02 0.73 21.70
CA LEU A 200 -6.89 0.00 21.14
C LEU A 200 -6.37 0.61 19.82
N GLY A 201 -7.26 1.15 18.97
CA GLY A 201 -6.88 1.85 17.74
C GLY A 201 -6.19 3.19 18.02
N VAL A 202 -6.65 3.94 19.02
CA VAL A 202 -6.01 5.18 19.48
C VAL A 202 -4.61 4.89 20.05
N ALA A 203 -4.48 3.84 20.87
CA ALA A 203 -3.16 3.41 21.37
C ALA A 203 -2.22 3.01 20.22
N ALA A 204 -2.72 2.27 19.22
CA ALA A 204 -1.94 1.89 18.05
C ALA A 204 -1.52 3.09 17.18
N LEU A 205 -2.37 4.12 17.08
CA LEU A 205 -2.04 5.35 16.38
C LEU A 205 -0.92 6.11 17.10
N SER A 206 -1.04 6.25 18.42
CA SER A 206 0.00 6.87 19.24
C SER A 206 1.35 6.14 19.14
N ALA A 207 1.33 4.80 19.21
CA ALA A 207 2.53 3.99 19.03
C ALA A 207 3.16 4.15 17.64
N LYS A 208 2.34 4.20 16.59
CA LYS A 208 2.80 4.49 15.23
C LYS A 208 3.48 5.86 15.17
N GLU A 209 2.86 6.91 15.69
CA GLU A 209 3.40 8.27 15.65
C GLU A 209 4.72 8.38 16.42
N ALA A 210 4.79 7.77 17.61
CA ALA A 210 6.02 7.73 18.40
C ALA A 210 7.15 6.98 17.68
N LEU A 211 6.85 5.82 17.07
CA LEU A 211 7.81 5.05 16.29
C LEU A 211 8.32 5.83 15.07
N ILE A 212 7.43 6.49 14.32
CA ILE A 212 7.81 7.31 13.18
C ILE A 212 8.67 8.49 13.64
N SER A 213 8.28 9.17 14.71
CA SER A 213 9.03 10.30 15.23
C SER A 213 10.44 9.91 15.64
N TRP A 214 10.61 8.76 16.29
CA TRP A 214 11.93 8.22 16.63
C TRP A 214 12.74 7.86 15.38
N LEU A 215 12.14 7.19 14.40
CA LEU A 215 12.86 6.84 13.17
C LEU A 215 13.30 8.08 12.35
N LYS A 216 12.52 9.16 12.40
CA LYS A 216 12.91 10.45 11.80
C LYS A 216 14.16 11.03 12.49
N THR A 217 14.36 10.85 13.79
CA THR A 217 15.60 11.29 14.47
C THR A 217 16.83 10.49 14.02
N ARG A 218 16.62 9.30 13.44
CA ARG A 218 17.67 8.42 12.89
C ARG A 218 17.87 8.59 11.37
N GLY A 219 17.29 9.63 10.77
CA GLY A 219 17.46 9.94 9.34
C GLY A 219 16.57 9.11 8.39
N ILE A 220 15.67 8.28 8.92
CA ILE A 220 14.78 7.44 8.10
C ILE A 220 13.54 8.27 7.75
N SER A 221 13.51 8.80 6.53
CA SER A 221 12.47 9.76 6.08
C SER A 221 11.39 9.17 5.17
N ILE A 222 11.45 7.87 4.86
CA ILE A 222 10.53 7.16 3.93
C ILE A 222 9.11 6.91 4.56
N LEU A 223 8.86 7.44 5.75
CA LEU A 223 7.84 6.92 6.67
C LEU A 223 6.39 7.37 6.42
N ASP A 224 6.18 8.52 5.76
CA ASP A 224 4.84 9.11 5.67
C ASP A 224 3.91 8.39 4.67
N ASP A 225 4.46 7.62 3.73
CA ASP A 225 3.69 6.88 2.72
C ASP A 225 3.36 5.44 3.13
N MET A 226 4.09 4.87 4.09
CA MET A 226 3.97 3.45 4.41
C MET A 226 2.82 3.11 5.36
N PHE A 227 2.16 4.08 5.96
CA PHE A 227 0.98 3.84 6.80
C PHE A 227 -0.31 4.43 6.23
N LYS A 228 -0.28 4.83 4.94
CA LYS A 228 -1.48 5.12 4.14
C LYS A 228 -2.06 3.82 3.59
#